data_AF-A0A2Z6M3G2-F1
#
_entry.id   AF-A0A2Z6M3G2-F1
#
_cell.length_a   1.000
_cell.length_b   1.000
_cell.length_c   1.000
_cell.angle_alpha   90.00
_cell.angle_beta   90.00
_cell.angle_gamma   90.00
#
_symmetry.space_group_name_H-M   'P 1'
#
loop_
_entity.id
_entity.type
_entity.pdbx_description
1 polymer ?
#
loop_
_entity_poly.entity_id
_entity_poly.type
_entity_poly.pdbx_seq_one_letter_code
_entity_poly.pdbx_strand_id
1 'polypeptide(L)'
;MSFYDSTPLGRVLSRVSSDLTIMDLDLPFSLSYSVGATINFYSTLTVLAVITWQVLIVAIPIVYVAIRMQRYYFASAKEVMRMNGTTKSSLANHVNETVAGAATIRAFDEEDRSFEKNLDLIDINASAFFHSFASNEWLIQRLETISAVVLTAAALFIVMFPPGTFTSESEAEEILEGNRPPPNWPVVGKVEINDLKVLGKCQLREVVEGKEEGLNSSGKLAEYDEPMSLMKREESLFRKLVNEYWSHFQSAESH
;
A
#
# COMPACT_ATOMS: atom_id res chain seq x y z
N MET A 1 40.46 -32.13 22.11
CA MET A 1 39.80 -32.69 23.31
C MET A 1 39.34 -31.58 24.25
N SER A 2 40.22 -30.72 24.77
CA SER A 2 39.87 -29.63 25.73
C SER A 2 38.62 -28.79 25.40
N PHE A 3 38.35 -28.45 24.14
CA PHE A 3 37.12 -27.74 23.74
C PHE A 3 35.84 -28.54 24.08
N TYR A 4 35.80 -29.82 23.72
CA TYR A 4 34.65 -30.69 23.96
C TYR A 4 34.48 -31.07 25.44
N ASP A 5 35.56 -31.02 26.23
CA ASP A 5 35.50 -31.19 27.69
C ASP A 5 35.01 -29.93 28.41
N SER A 6 35.27 -28.74 27.85
CA SER A 6 34.94 -27.45 28.49
C SER A 6 33.62 -26.85 28.03
N THR A 7 33.09 -27.27 26.88
CA THR A 7 31.79 -26.82 26.38
C THR A 7 30.77 -27.94 26.38
N PRO A 8 29.63 -27.78 27.09
CA PRO A 8 28.60 -28.81 27.11
C PRO A 8 28.04 -29.00 25.70
N LEU A 9 27.93 -30.27 25.27
CA LEU A 9 27.48 -30.65 23.93
C LEU A 9 26.13 -29.99 23.56
N GLY A 10 25.24 -29.84 24.54
CA GLY A 10 23.94 -29.19 24.37
C GLY A 10 24.01 -27.71 23.95
N ARG A 11 25.04 -26.97 24.35
CA ARG A 11 25.25 -25.58 23.91
C ARG A 11 25.65 -25.51 22.44
N VAL A 12 26.48 -26.45 21.98
CA VAL A 12 26.88 -26.55 20.56
C VAL A 12 25.68 -26.95 19.70
N LEU A 13 24.90 -27.94 20.15
CA LEU A 13 23.65 -28.35 19.50
C LEU A 13 22.62 -27.21 19.43
N SER A 14 22.45 -26.44 20.51
CA SER A 14 21.54 -25.29 20.53
C SER A 14 21.94 -24.21 19.51
N ARG A 15 23.23 -23.97 19.32
CA ARG A 15 23.70 -23.02 18.30
C ARG A 15 23.48 -23.53 16.89
N VAL A 16 23.85 -24.80 16.63
CA VAL A 16 23.74 -25.40 15.28
C VAL A 16 22.28 -25.63 14.89
N SER A 17 21.38 -25.85 15.85
CA SER A 17 19.96 -26.05 15.59
C SER A 17 19.16 -24.75 15.70
N SER A 18 19.13 -24.12 16.88
CA SER A 18 18.24 -22.99 17.14
C SER A 18 18.75 -21.69 16.52
N ASP A 19 20.03 -21.36 16.69
CA ASP A 19 20.57 -20.10 16.14
C ASP A 19 20.61 -20.15 14.60
N LEU A 20 20.92 -21.33 14.04
CA LEU A 20 20.90 -21.55 12.59
C LEU A 20 19.49 -21.46 12.01
N THR A 21 18.48 -21.97 12.72
CA THR A 21 17.06 -21.82 12.32
C THR A 21 16.64 -20.35 12.30
N ILE A 22 17.02 -19.55 13.31
CA ILE A 22 16.73 -18.11 13.36
C ILE A 22 17.44 -17.38 12.20
N MET A 23 18.67 -17.76 11.90
CA MET A 23 19.45 -17.17 10.83
C MET A 23 18.88 -17.51 9.44
N ASP A 24 18.39 -18.72 9.25
CA ASP A 24 17.92 -19.20 7.95
C ASP A 24 16.47 -18.81 7.67
N LEU A 25 15.62 -18.70 8.70
CA LEU A 25 14.19 -18.42 8.53
C LEU A 25 13.80 -17.00 8.95
N ASP A 26 14.18 -16.58 10.16
CA ASP A 26 13.65 -15.34 10.74
C ASP A 26 14.37 -14.09 10.22
N LEU A 27 15.68 -14.16 10.03
CA LEU A 27 16.47 -13.02 9.52
C LEU A 27 16.08 -12.62 8.10
N PRO A 28 15.99 -13.54 7.10
CA PRO A 28 15.61 -13.17 5.75
C PRO A 28 14.19 -12.61 5.69
N PHE A 29 13.26 -13.18 6.46
CA PHE A 29 11.89 -12.67 6.54
C PHE A 29 11.84 -11.25 7.11
N SER A 30 12.54 -11.01 8.22
CA SER A 30 12.60 -9.68 8.86
C SER A 30 13.25 -8.63 7.96
N LEU A 31 14.34 -8.99 7.26
CA LEU A 31 15.01 -8.12 6.31
C LEU A 31 14.12 -7.81 5.11
N SER A 32 13.47 -8.83 4.53
CA SER A 32 12.54 -8.66 3.42
C SER A 32 11.38 -7.72 3.79
N TYR A 33 10.79 -7.93 4.98
CA TYR A 33 9.76 -7.04 5.51
C TYR A 33 10.27 -5.61 5.70
N SER A 34 11.46 -5.42 6.27
CA SER A 34 12.05 -4.08 6.47
C SER A 34 12.34 -3.36 5.15
N VAL A 35 12.87 -4.07 4.15
CA VAL A 35 13.13 -3.50 2.81
C VAL A 35 11.80 -3.16 2.13
N GLY A 36 10.83 -4.08 2.16
CA GLY A 36 9.50 -3.85 1.61
C GLY A 36 8.79 -2.65 2.24
N ALA A 37 8.82 -2.55 3.58
CA ALA A 37 8.20 -1.45 4.32
C ALA A 37 8.87 -0.09 4.01
N THR A 38 10.20 -0.05 3.91
CA THR A 38 10.92 1.19 3.57
C THR A 38 10.64 1.63 2.13
N ILE A 39 10.65 0.70 1.16
CA ILE A 39 10.28 0.99 -0.23
C ILE A 39 8.84 1.50 -0.31
N ASN A 40 7.91 0.85 0.39
CA ASN A 40 6.51 1.26 0.43
C ASN A 40 6.36 2.69 0.98
N PHE A 41 7.03 2.99 2.11
CA PHE A 41 7.01 4.33 2.70
C PHE A 41 7.50 5.42 1.73
N TYR A 42 8.66 5.21 1.08
CA TYR A 42 9.19 6.18 0.12
C TYR A 42 8.33 6.30 -1.14
N SER A 43 7.76 5.19 -1.61
CA SER A 43 6.84 5.18 -2.74
C SER A 43 5.60 6.02 -2.45
N THR A 44 4.92 5.77 -1.33
CA THR A 44 3.74 6.55 -0.89
C THR A 44 4.08 8.02 -0.67
N LEU A 45 5.23 8.32 -0.08
CA LEU A 45 5.68 9.71 0.10
C LEU A 45 5.92 10.42 -1.23
N THR A 46 6.50 9.72 -2.22
CA THR A 46 6.73 10.27 -3.57
C THR A 46 5.41 10.54 -4.29
N VAL A 47 4.47 9.60 -4.22
CA VAL A 47 3.13 9.77 -4.79
C VAL A 47 2.41 10.97 -4.15
N LEU A 48 2.47 11.10 -2.81
CA LEU A 48 1.90 12.26 -2.10
C LEU A 48 2.56 13.58 -2.54
N ALA A 49 3.88 13.59 -2.71
CA ALA A 49 4.61 14.78 -3.11
C ALA A 49 4.26 15.25 -4.54
N VAL A 50 4.02 14.31 -5.47
CA VAL A 50 3.68 14.62 -6.87
C VAL A 50 2.21 15.00 -7.04
N ILE A 51 1.29 14.25 -6.43
CA ILE A 51 -0.16 14.46 -6.63
C ILE A 51 -0.69 15.59 -5.73
N THR A 52 -0.24 15.65 -4.48
CA THR A 52 -0.83 16.52 -3.45
C THR A 52 0.26 17.21 -2.62
N TRP A 53 1.10 18.03 -3.27
CA TRP A 53 2.22 18.72 -2.62
C TRP A 53 1.81 19.56 -1.39
N GLN A 54 0.56 20.01 -1.33
CA GLN A 54 -0.01 20.77 -0.22
C GLN A 54 -0.06 19.96 1.08
N VAL A 55 -0.29 18.64 1.00
CA VAL A 55 -0.34 17.73 2.16
C VAL A 55 1.06 17.57 2.79
N LEU A 56 2.13 17.84 2.02
CA LEU A 56 3.51 17.74 2.49
C LEU A 56 3.80 18.70 3.66
N ILE A 57 3.17 19.88 3.68
CA ILE A 57 3.33 20.89 4.75
C ILE A 57 2.88 20.32 6.10
N VAL A 58 1.81 19.51 6.10
CA VAL A 58 1.27 18.85 7.30
C VAL A 58 2.06 17.57 7.62
N ALA A 59 2.52 16.84 6.59
CA ALA A 59 3.27 15.60 6.75
C ALA A 59 4.64 15.80 7.41
N ILE A 60 5.39 16.87 7.06
CA ILE A 60 6.74 17.13 7.60
C ILE A 60 6.78 17.21 9.13
N PRO A 61 6.00 18.07 9.83
CA PRO A 61 6.03 18.14 11.29
C PRO A 61 5.58 16.83 11.94
N ILE A 62 4.67 16.11 11.29
CA ILE A 62 4.17 14.82 11.77
C ILE A 62 5.24 13.74 11.70
N VAL A 63 5.98 13.64 10.59
CA VAL A 63 7.13 12.75 10.45
C VAL A 63 8.20 13.07 11.49
N TYR A 64 8.46 14.36 11.76
CA TYR A 64 9.39 14.76 12.82
C TYR A 64 8.95 14.28 14.21
N VAL A 65 7.67 14.47 14.56
CA VAL A 65 7.10 13.99 15.83
C VAL A 65 7.18 12.46 15.92
N ALA A 66 6.85 11.75 14.83
CA ALA A 66 6.95 10.30 14.76
C ALA A 66 8.38 9.79 15.00
N ILE A 67 9.39 10.41 14.38
CA ILE A 67 10.81 10.07 14.61
C ILE A 67 11.21 10.31 16.07
N ARG A 68 10.76 11.41 16.67
CA ARG A 68 11.06 11.71 18.10
C ARG A 68 10.41 10.70 19.04
N MET A 69 9.16 10.33 18.79
CA MET A 69 8.47 9.27 19.54
C MET A 69 9.15 7.92 19.37
N GLN A 70 9.52 7.55 18.14
CA GLN A 70 10.18 6.29 17.84
C GLN A 70 11.55 6.19 18.53
N ARG A 71 12.33 7.29 18.59
CA ARG A 71 13.58 7.34 19.36
C ARG A 71 13.37 7.13 20.85
N TYR A 72 12.35 7.76 21.42
CA TYR A 72 12.03 7.60 22.85
C TYR A 72 11.60 6.16 23.15
N TYR A 73 10.71 5.59 22.32
CA TYR A 73 10.29 4.20 22.42
C TYR A 73 11.47 3.25 22.33
N PHE A 74 12.36 3.40 21.34
CA PHE A 74 13.50 2.49 21.15
C PHE A 74 14.43 2.45 22.37
N ALA A 75 14.62 3.58 23.05
CA ALA A 75 15.43 3.62 24.28
C ALA A 75 14.78 2.80 25.39
N SER A 76 13.47 2.98 25.63
CA SER A 76 12.73 2.26 26.66
C SER A 76 12.55 0.77 26.32
N ALA A 77 12.16 0.46 25.09
CA ALA A 77 11.93 -0.90 24.60
C ALA A 77 13.18 -1.77 24.70
N LYS A 78 14.37 -1.19 24.47
CA LYS A 78 15.64 -1.91 24.60
C LYS A 78 15.90 -2.40 26.03
N GLU A 79 15.64 -1.55 27.02
CA GLU A 79 15.80 -1.94 28.42
C GLU A 79 14.76 -2.97 28.86
N VAL A 80 13.52 -2.82 28.40
CA VAL A 80 12.45 -3.81 28.66
C VAL A 80 12.78 -5.16 28.02
N MET A 81 13.29 -5.17 26.78
CA MET A 81 13.70 -6.38 26.08
C MET A 81 14.89 -7.06 26.78
N ARG A 82 15.81 -6.27 27.35
CA ARG A 82 16.90 -6.80 28.19
C ARG A 82 16.37 -7.49 29.44
N MET A 83 15.43 -6.86 30.15
CA MET A 83 14.79 -7.46 31.34
C MET A 83 14.08 -8.76 30.98
N ASN A 84 13.28 -8.76 29.91
CA ASN A 84 12.58 -9.95 29.41
C ASN A 84 13.55 -11.10 29.05
N GLY A 85 14.71 -10.79 28.46
CA GLY A 85 15.75 -11.79 28.20
C GLY A 85 16.34 -12.38 29.48
N THR A 86 16.58 -11.56 30.52
CA THR A 86 17.12 -12.03 31.80
C THR A 86 16.11 -12.85 32.60
N THR A 87 14.83 -12.47 32.64
CA THR A 87 13.79 -13.22 33.35
C THR A 87 13.54 -14.58 32.72
N LYS A 88 13.49 -14.63 31.37
CA LYS A 88 13.30 -15.88 30.63
C LYS A 88 14.42 -16.89 30.89
N SER A 89 15.66 -16.44 30.95
CA SER A 89 16.81 -17.31 31.25
C SER A 89 16.84 -17.76 32.71
N SER A 90 16.47 -16.89 33.66
CA SER A 90 16.33 -17.27 35.07
C SER A 90 15.29 -18.37 35.29
N LEU A 91 14.12 -18.24 34.65
CA LEU A 91 13.06 -19.26 34.69
C LEU A 91 13.55 -20.60 34.10
N ALA A 92 14.17 -20.56 32.92
CA ALA A 92 14.71 -21.77 32.28
C ALA A 92 15.79 -22.46 33.13
N ASN A 93 16.66 -21.68 33.79
CA ASN A 93 17.67 -22.23 34.69
C ASN A 93 17.04 -22.91 35.92
N HIS A 94 16.04 -22.29 36.55
CA HIS A 94 15.35 -22.87 37.71
C HIS A 94 14.61 -24.17 37.37
N VAL A 95 13.98 -24.22 36.19
CA VAL A 95 13.33 -25.45 35.69
C VAL A 95 14.38 -26.55 35.49
N ASN A 96 15.53 -26.24 34.87
CA ASN A 96 16.60 -27.21 34.68
C ASN A 96 17.17 -27.74 36.03
N GLU A 97 17.35 -26.85 37.01
CA GLU A 97 17.79 -27.22 38.37
C GLU A 97 16.78 -28.12 39.06
N THR A 98 15.49 -27.79 38.97
CA THR A 98 14.39 -28.56 39.56
C THR A 98 14.26 -29.95 38.92
N VAL A 99 14.42 -30.05 37.60
CA VAL A 99 14.40 -31.33 36.87
C VAL A 99 15.58 -32.20 37.27
N ALA A 100 16.79 -31.63 37.35
CA ALA A 100 17.99 -32.37 37.75
C ALA A 100 17.95 -32.80 39.23
N GLY A 101 17.40 -31.95 40.11
CA GLY A 101 17.27 -32.18 41.55
C GLY A 101 15.96 -32.85 41.99
N ALA A 102 15.11 -33.27 41.06
CA ALA A 102 13.74 -33.71 41.35
C ALA A 102 13.70 -34.85 42.40
N ALA A 103 14.61 -35.82 42.31
CA ALA A 103 14.68 -36.92 43.28
C ALA A 103 14.99 -36.42 44.69
N THR A 104 15.85 -35.41 44.82
CA THR A 104 16.22 -34.81 46.10
C THR A 104 15.08 -33.99 46.68
N ILE A 105 14.40 -33.17 45.86
CA ILE A 105 13.26 -32.36 46.31
C ILE A 105 12.15 -33.24 46.87
N ARG A 106 11.82 -34.34 46.18
CA ARG A 106 10.83 -35.33 46.64
C ARG A 106 11.29 -36.07 47.90
N ALA A 107 12.57 -36.39 48.01
CA ALA A 107 13.11 -37.09 49.18
C ALA A 107 13.08 -36.24 50.47
N PHE A 108 13.12 -34.91 50.34
CA PHE A 108 13.03 -33.96 51.46
C PHE A 108 11.63 -33.39 51.70
N ASP A 109 10.62 -33.80 50.91
CA ASP A 109 9.24 -33.31 51.00
C ASP A 109 9.12 -31.77 50.88
N GLU A 110 9.95 -31.18 50.00
CA GLU A 110 10.06 -29.72 49.79
C GLU A 110 9.47 -29.28 48.43
N GLU A 111 8.48 -30.03 47.94
CA GLU A 111 7.83 -29.81 46.65
C GLU A 111 7.08 -28.48 46.61
N ASP A 112 6.31 -28.17 47.66
CA ASP A 112 5.51 -26.94 47.75
C ASP A 112 6.38 -25.68 47.68
N ARG A 113 7.50 -25.66 48.42
CA ARG A 113 8.46 -24.55 48.38
C ARG A 113 9.04 -24.34 46.98
N SER A 114 9.37 -25.44 46.29
CA SER A 114 9.89 -25.38 44.92
C SER A 114 8.80 -24.92 43.94
N PHE A 115 7.55 -25.32 44.16
CA PHE A 115 6.41 -24.93 43.35
C PHE A 115 6.09 -23.45 43.50
N GLU A 116 6.02 -22.92 44.73
CA GLU A 116 5.81 -21.49 45.00
C GLU A 116 6.89 -20.64 44.33
N LYS A 117 8.17 -21.04 44.45
CA LYS A 117 9.28 -20.34 43.82
C LYS A 117 9.20 -20.36 42.29
N ASN A 118 8.74 -21.47 41.71
CA ASN A 118 8.51 -21.56 40.27
C ASN A 118 7.36 -20.65 39.82
N LEU A 119 6.28 -20.56 40.59
CA LEU A 119 5.17 -19.63 40.29
C LEU A 119 5.62 -18.17 40.31
N ASP A 120 6.42 -17.77 41.31
CA ASP A 120 6.98 -16.40 41.39
C ASP A 120 7.85 -16.06 40.17
N LEU A 121 8.71 -16.98 39.74
CA LEU A 121 9.53 -16.79 38.54
C LEU A 121 8.70 -16.72 37.24
N ILE A 122 7.61 -17.49 37.15
CA ILE A 122 6.67 -17.42 36.03
C ILE A 122 5.98 -16.06 36.01
N ASP A 123 5.51 -15.57 37.16
CA ASP A 123 4.82 -14.28 37.27
C ASP A 123 5.73 -13.12 36.90
N ILE A 124 6.97 -13.11 37.42
CA ILE A 124 7.99 -12.11 37.06
C ILE A 124 8.26 -12.12 35.55
N ASN A 125 8.38 -13.29 34.94
CA ASN A 125 8.62 -13.41 33.51
C ASN A 125 7.40 -12.97 32.67
N ALA A 126 6.19 -13.36 33.08
CA ALA A 126 4.95 -12.98 32.42
C ALA A 126 4.73 -11.47 32.48
N SER A 127 4.99 -10.85 33.64
CA SER A 127 4.92 -9.41 33.85
C SER A 127 5.91 -8.65 32.95
N ALA A 128 7.18 -9.09 32.89
CA ALA A 128 8.18 -8.49 32.01
C ALA A 128 7.79 -8.58 30.52
N PHE A 129 7.25 -9.73 30.11
CA PHE A 129 6.73 -9.92 28.75
C PHE A 129 5.54 -9.00 28.46
N PHE A 130 4.58 -8.91 29.39
CA PHE A 130 3.42 -8.05 29.25
C PHE A 130 3.80 -6.57 29.11
N HIS A 131 4.77 -6.08 29.90
CA HIS A 131 5.29 -4.72 29.77
C HIS A 131 5.99 -4.47 28.42
N SER A 132 6.69 -5.47 27.87
CA SER A 132 7.28 -5.40 26.53
C SER A 132 6.19 -5.28 25.46
N PHE A 133 5.16 -6.12 25.56
CA PHE A 133 4.03 -6.11 24.64
C PHE A 133 3.24 -4.80 24.71
N ALA A 134 2.87 -4.35 25.91
CA ALA A 134 2.15 -3.10 26.13
C ALA A 134 2.93 -1.87 25.62
N SER A 135 4.25 -1.87 25.77
CA SER A 135 5.09 -0.78 25.23
C SER A 135 5.04 -0.74 23.70
N ASN A 136 5.05 -1.90 23.04
CA ASN A 136 4.97 -1.98 21.58
C ASN A 136 3.61 -1.49 21.07
N GLU A 137 2.53 -1.98 21.66
CA GLU A 137 1.17 -1.55 21.34
C GLU A 137 0.97 -0.04 21.57
N TRP A 138 1.56 0.51 22.63
CA TRP A 138 1.51 1.95 22.89
C TRP A 138 2.09 2.78 21.73
N LEU A 139 3.23 2.36 21.14
CA LEU A 139 3.81 3.07 20.00
C LEU A 139 2.94 2.91 18.75
N ILE A 140 2.46 1.68 18.48
CA ILE A 140 1.59 1.39 17.33
C ILE A 140 0.35 2.29 17.36
N GLN A 141 -0.36 2.29 18.49
CA GLN A 141 -1.55 3.11 18.67
C GLN A 141 -1.26 4.60 18.45
N ARG A 142 -0.13 5.12 18.95
CA ARG A 142 0.24 6.53 18.76
C ARG A 142 0.53 6.85 17.29
N LEU A 143 1.27 6.01 16.58
CA LEU A 143 1.56 6.20 15.15
C LEU A 143 0.28 6.12 14.29
N GLU A 144 -0.62 5.20 14.60
CA GLU A 144 -1.92 5.08 13.93
C GLU A 144 -2.81 6.30 14.17
N THR A 145 -2.89 6.81 15.41
CA THR A 145 -3.66 8.03 15.69
C THR A 145 -3.11 9.24 14.94
N ILE A 146 -1.79 9.37 14.83
CA ILE A 146 -1.14 10.43 14.05
C ILE A 146 -1.47 10.28 12.56
N SER A 147 -1.39 9.06 12.02
CA SER A 147 -1.76 8.76 10.63
C SER A 147 -3.23 9.07 10.34
N ALA A 148 -4.14 8.71 11.24
CA ALA A 148 -5.57 9.01 11.12
C ALA A 148 -5.86 10.52 11.11
N VAL A 149 -5.11 11.30 11.90
CA VAL A 149 -5.18 12.77 11.87
C VAL A 149 -4.70 13.32 10.53
N VAL A 150 -3.59 12.80 9.96
CA VAL A 150 -3.13 13.18 8.61
C VAL A 150 -4.18 12.89 7.56
N LEU A 151 -4.74 11.68 7.56
CA LEU A 151 -5.75 11.25 6.59
C LEU A 151 -7.00 12.12 6.67
N THR A 152 -7.46 12.43 7.88
CA THR A 152 -8.62 13.29 8.10
C THR A 152 -8.34 14.72 7.62
N ALA A 153 -7.17 15.27 7.93
CA ALA A 153 -6.77 16.59 7.45
C ALA A 153 -6.65 16.63 5.92
N ALA A 154 -6.04 15.61 5.30
CA ALA A 154 -5.92 15.50 3.86
C ALA A 154 -7.30 15.41 3.18
N ALA A 155 -8.22 14.60 3.72
CA ALA A 155 -9.59 14.52 3.23
C ALA A 155 -10.32 15.87 3.31
N LEU A 156 -10.18 16.60 4.43
CA LEU A 156 -10.75 17.94 4.58
C LEU A 156 -10.17 18.94 3.57
N PHE A 157 -8.86 18.89 3.31
CA PHE A 157 -8.24 19.72 2.28
C PHE A 157 -8.81 19.41 0.90
N ILE A 158 -8.91 18.13 0.54
CA ILE A 158 -9.46 17.72 -0.77
C ILE A 158 -10.89 18.25 -0.95
N VAL A 159 -11.73 18.18 0.08
CA VAL A 159 -13.13 18.66 0.02
C VAL A 159 -13.21 20.20 -0.01
N MET A 160 -12.31 20.90 0.67
CA MET A 160 -12.34 22.36 0.75
C MET A 160 -11.80 23.07 -0.51
N PHE A 161 -10.88 22.44 -1.25
CA PHE A 161 -10.33 23.04 -2.46
C PHE A 161 -11.29 22.88 -3.66
N PRO A 162 -11.48 23.94 -4.48
CA PRO A 162 -12.39 23.90 -5.61
C PRO A 162 -11.97 22.84 -6.65
N PRO A 163 -12.94 22.21 -7.33
CA PRO A 163 -12.69 21.21 -8.36
C PRO A 163 -11.80 21.83 -9.46
N GLY A 164 -10.64 21.21 -9.72
CA GLY A 164 -9.63 21.71 -10.65
C GLY A 164 -8.23 21.92 -10.05
N THR A 165 -8.07 21.86 -8.73
CA THR A 165 -6.74 21.94 -8.09
C THR A 165 -5.94 20.64 -8.22
N PHE A 166 -6.63 19.50 -8.18
CA PHE A 166 -6.07 18.20 -8.52
C PHE A 166 -6.37 17.94 -9.99
N THR A 167 -5.33 17.90 -10.82
CA THR A 167 -5.44 17.63 -12.26
C THR A 167 -5.81 16.16 -12.50
N SER A 168 -7.00 15.77 -12.10
CA SER A 168 -7.72 14.73 -12.82
C SER A 168 -8.33 15.44 -14.01
N GLU A 169 -8.05 14.97 -15.22
CA GLU A 169 -8.78 15.41 -16.42
C GLU A 169 -10.26 15.08 -16.18
N SER A 170 -10.98 16.02 -15.55
CA SER A 170 -12.41 15.89 -15.32
C SER A 170 -13.06 15.85 -16.67
N GLU A 171 -13.73 14.74 -16.95
CA GLU A 171 -14.60 14.60 -18.11
C GLU A 171 -15.62 15.75 -18.12
N ALA A 172 -15.98 16.22 -19.31
CA ALA A 172 -16.91 17.34 -19.45
C ALA A 172 -18.26 17.00 -18.80
N GLU A 173 -18.88 17.99 -18.16
CA GLU A 173 -20.16 17.83 -17.48
C GLU A 173 -21.24 17.28 -18.43
N GLU A 174 -21.89 16.19 -18.05
CA GLU A 174 -22.78 15.41 -18.93
C GLU A 174 -23.98 16.22 -19.45
N ILE A 175 -24.43 17.23 -18.69
CA ILE A 175 -25.60 18.05 -19.03
C ILE A 175 -25.33 19.53 -18.75
N LEU A 176 -25.07 20.31 -19.81
CA LEU A 176 -25.02 21.77 -19.75
C LEU A 176 -26.44 22.35 -19.87
N GLU A 177 -27.06 22.74 -18.74
CA GLU A 177 -28.46 23.25 -18.73
C GLU A 177 -28.68 24.47 -19.64
N GLY A 178 -27.67 25.32 -19.81
CA GLY A 178 -27.76 26.51 -20.65
C GLY A 178 -27.64 26.26 -22.16
N ASN A 179 -27.22 25.06 -22.58
CA ASN A 179 -26.91 24.77 -23.99
C ASN A 179 -27.46 23.41 -24.44
N ARG A 180 -28.66 23.06 -23.96
CA ARG A 180 -29.33 21.83 -24.38
C ARG A 180 -29.74 21.94 -25.86
N PRO A 181 -29.38 20.95 -26.69
CA PRO A 181 -29.89 20.92 -28.04
C PRO A 181 -31.43 20.77 -28.01
N PRO A 182 -32.15 21.35 -28.97
CA PRO A 182 -33.60 21.26 -29.00
C PRO A 182 -34.07 19.79 -29.13
N PRO A 183 -35.29 19.44 -28.70
CA PRO A 183 -35.76 18.05 -28.66
C PRO A 183 -35.75 17.32 -30.01
N ASN A 184 -35.72 18.07 -31.12
CA ASN A 184 -35.65 17.56 -32.48
C ASN A 184 -34.21 17.47 -33.03
N TRP A 185 -33.21 17.67 -32.18
CA TRP A 185 -31.80 17.58 -32.57
C TRP A 185 -31.30 16.13 -32.58
N PRO A 186 -30.44 15.76 -33.56
CA PRO A 186 -30.06 16.53 -34.74
C PRO A 186 -31.15 16.48 -35.83
N VAL A 187 -31.63 17.65 -36.29
CA VAL A 187 -32.63 17.75 -37.38
C VAL A 187 -31.99 17.37 -38.73
N VAL A 188 -30.72 17.74 -38.90
CA VAL A 188 -29.88 17.42 -40.07
C VAL A 188 -28.48 17.10 -39.54
N GLY A 189 -27.93 15.94 -39.89
CA GLY A 189 -26.61 15.46 -39.46
C GLY A 189 -25.43 16.19 -40.12
N LYS A 190 -25.46 17.52 -40.18
CA LYS A 190 -24.40 18.33 -40.78
C LYS A 190 -23.23 18.45 -39.80
N VAL A 191 -22.10 17.83 -40.12
CA VAL A 191 -20.87 17.92 -39.34
C VAL A 191 -19.89 18.85 -40.04
N GLU A 192 -19.58 19.99 -39.42
CA GLU A 192 -18.57 20.92 -39.90
C GLU A 192 -17.38 20.93 -38.94
N ILE A 193 -16.20 20.54 -39.45
CA ILE A 193 -14.96 20.56 -38.68
C ILE A 193 -14.21 21.84 -39.05
N ASN A 194 -14.18 22.81 -38.15
CA ASN A 194 -13.52 24.10 -38.37
C ASN A 194 -12.29 24.21 -37.44
N ASP A 195 -11.11 24.47 -38.03
CA ASP A 195 -9.84 24.78 -37.36
C ASP A 195 -9.46 23.83 -36.19
N LEU A 196 -9.55 22.51 -36.45
CA LEU A 196 -9.27 21.47 -35.47
C LEU A 196 -7.81 21.55 -34.97
N LYS A 197 -7.62 21.94 -33.70
CA LYS A 197 -6.31 22.01 -33.05
C LYS A 197 -6.11 20.77 -32.19
N VAL A 198 -5.34 19.80 -32.71
CA VAL A 198 -5.06 18.55 -32.00
C VAL A 198 -4.09 18.81 -30.85
N LEU A 199 -4.59 18.72 -29.62
CA LEU A 199 -3.75 18.69 -28.43
C LEU A 199 -3.26 17.25 -28.21
N GLY A 200 -2.07 16.97 -28.71
CA GLY A 200 -1.14 15.93 -28.24
C GLY A 200 -1.47 14.45 -28.42
N LYS A 201 -2.74 14.03 -28.58
CA LYS A 201 -3.10 12.59 -28.63
C LYS A 201 -4.32 12.22 -29.49
N CYS A 202 -4.85 13.09 -30.35
CA CYS A 202 -5.91 12.67 -31.28
C CYS A 202 -5.31 12.04 -32.55
N GLN A 203 -5.44 10.72 -32.67
CA GLN A 203 -5.09 9.93 -33.87
C GLN A 203 -5.98 10.26 -35.08
N LEU A 204 -7.06 11.03 -34.88
CA LEU A 204 -8.03 11.41 -35.90
C LEU A 204 -7.43 12.24 -37.05
N ARG A 205 -6.39 13.05 -36.80
CA ARG A 205 -5.78 13.86 -37.88
C ARG A 205 -4.94 13.01 -38.82
N GLU A 206 -4.19 12.03 -38.32
CA GLU A 206 -3.41 11.09 -39.15
C GLU A 206 -4.33 10.21 -40.01
N VAL A 207 -5.47 9.78 -39.47
CA VAL A 207 -6.46 8.95 -40.21
C VAL A 207 -7.17 9.76 -41.31
N VAL A 208 -7.39 11.06 -41.09
CA VAL A 208 -8.04 11.96 -42.07
C VAL A 208 -7.05 12.45 -43.13
N GLU A 209 -5.80 12.76 -42.77
CA GLU A 209 -4.75 13.15 -43.73
C GLU A 209 -4.32 11.97 -44.63
N GLY A 210 -4.47 10.72 -44.17
CA GLY A 210 -4.13 9.52 -44.95
C GLY A 210 -5.11 9.12 -46.07
N LYS A 211 -6.23 9.82 -46.26
CA LYS A 211 -7.24 9.52 -47.30
C LYS A 211 -7.54 10.75 -48.16
N GLU A 212 -6.67 11.01 -49.13
CA GLU A 212 -6.78 12.16 -50.06
C GLU A 212 -8.02 12.12 -50.98
N GLU A 213 -8.74 11.00 -51.10
CA GLU A 213 -9.87 10.88 -52.05
C GLU A 213 -11.20 11.53 -51.59
N GLY A 214 -11.24 12.14 -50.40
CA GLY A 214 -12.45 12.78 -49.84
C GLY A 214 -12.47 14.31 -49.84
N LEU A 215 -11.42 14.98 -50.33
CA LEU A 215 -11.30 16.44 -50.24
C LEU A 215 -11.58 17.11 -51.59
N ASN A 216 -12.66 17.89 -51.66
CA ASN A 216 -12.80 18.90 -52.71
C ASN A 216 -11.65 19.92 -52.55
N SER A 217 -11.26 20.61 -53.63
CA SER A 217 -10.10 21.54 -53.75
C SER A 217 -10.03 22.70 -52.72
N SER A 218 -10.95 22.76 -51.76
CA SER A 218 -10.98 23.67 -50.62
C SER A 218 -10.83 22.99 -49.25
N GLY A 219 -10.50 21.69 -49.19
CA GLY A 219 -10.21 20.98 -47.95
C GLY A 219 -11.42 20.63 -47.07
N LYS A 220 -12.64 20.61 -47.62
CA LYS A 220 -13.88 20.27 -46.89
C LYS A 220 -14.41 18.89 -47.29
N LEU A 221 -14.59 18.04 -46.28
CA LEU A 221 -15.15 16.68 -46.40
C LEU A 221 -16.66 16.76 -46.20
N ALA A 222 -17.44 16.41 -47.23
CA ALA A 222 -18.87 16.61 -47.24
C ALA A 222 -19.57 15.48 -48.00
N GLU A 223 -19.93 14.39 -47.29
CA GLU A 223 -20.96 13.45 -47.74
C GLU A 223 -22.32 13.92 -47.19
N TYR A 224 -23.30 14.16 -48.06
CA TYR A 224 -24.65 14.62 -47.71
C TYR A 224 -25.70 13.61 -48.18
N ASP A 225 -26.30 12.83 -47.27
CA ASP A 225 -27.51 12.03 -47.51
C ASP A 225 -28.14 11.56 -46.17
N GLU A 226 -29.31 10.94 -46.20
CA GLU A 226 -29.95 10.35 -45.01
C GLU A 226 -29.11 9.19 -44.41
N PRO A 227 -29.04 9.01 -43.08
CA PRO A 227 -28.21 7.95 -42.47
C PRO A 227 -28.54 6.54 -42.97
N MET A 228 -29.81 6.32 -43.32
CA MET A 228 -30.32 5.05 -43.84
C MET A 228 -29.93 4.80 -45.31
N SER A 229 -29.73 5.86 -46.10
CA SER A 229 -29.22 5.78 -47.47
C SER A 229 -27.67 5.69 -47.48
N LEU A 230 -26.99 6.34 -46.54
CA LEU A 230 -25.55 6.24 -46.33
C LEU A 230 -25.11 4.84 -45.88
N MET A 231 -25.91 4.15 -45.04
CA MET A 231 -25.67 2.74 -44.69
C MET A 231 -25.90 1.76 -45.85
N LYS A 232 -26.68 2.13 -46.87
CA LYS A 232 -26.93 1.25 -48.02
C LYS A 232 -25.82 1.28 -49.06
N ARG A 233 -25.11 2.41 -49.20
CA ARG A 233 -23.98 2.55 -50.12
C ARG A 233 -22.74 1.87 -49.52
N GLU A 234 -22.06 1.02 -50.28
CA GLU A 234 -20.87 0.28 -49.81
C GLU A 234 -19.63 1.18 -49.66
N GLU A 235 -19.58 2.28 -50.42
CA GLU A 235 -18.42 3.17 -50.42
C GLU A 235 -18.50 4.31 -49.39
N SER A 236 -19.65 4.53 -48.74
CA SER A 236 -19.82 5.65 -47.79
C SER A 236 -18.89 5.53 -46.59
N LEU A 237 -18.22 6.64 -46.28
CA LEU A 237 -17.31 6.76 -45.14
C LEU A 237 -18.07 6.63 -43.81
N PHE A 238 -19.31 7.10 -43.74
CA PHE A 238 -20.18 6.95 -42.57
C PHE A 238 -20.42 5.49 -42.21
N ARG A 239 -20.75 4.65 -43.20
CA ARG A 239 -20.97 3.21 -43.00
C ARG A 239 -19.70 2.48 -42.54
N LYS A 240 -18.55 2.81 -43.14
CA LYS A 240 -17.25 2.21 -42.78
C LYS A 240 -16.86 2.54 -41.34
N LEU A 241 -17.05 3.81 -40.93
CA LEU A 241 -16.80 4.26 -39.56
C LEU A 241 -17.70 3.56 -38.54
N VAL A 242 -18.99 3.43 -38.83
CA VAL A 242 -19.95 2.73 -37.95
C VAL A 242 -19.58 1.26 -37.79
N ASN A 243 -19.22 0.57 -38.88
CA ASN A 243 -18.80 -0.83 -38.82
C ASN A 243 -17.51 -1.04 -38.01
N GLU A 244 -16.54 -0.15 -38.15
CA GLU A 244 -15.29 -0.19 -37.38
C GLU A 244 -15.56 -0.02 -35.89
N TYR A 245 -16.40 0.96 -35.52
CA TYR A 245 -16.79 1.19 -34.12
C TYR A 245 -17.50 -0.01 -33.50
N TRP A 246 -18.42 -0.64 -34.23
CA TRP A 246 -19.12 -1.85 -33.79
C TRP A 246 -18.19 -3.06 -33.67
N SER A 247 -17.18 -3.18 -34.53
CA SER A 247 -16.18 -4.26 -34.44
C SER A 247 -15.30 -4.13 -33.20
N HIS A 248 -14.94 -2.91 -32.81
CA HIS A 248 -14.18 -2.64 -31.60
C HIS A 248 -15.00 -2.86 -30.33
N PHE A 249 -16.30 -2.53 -30.34
CA PHE A 249 -17.20 -2.80 -29.22
C PHE A 249 -17.33 -4.30 -28.95
N GLN A 250 -17.52 -5.13 -30.00
CA GLN A 250 -17.60 -6.59 -29.86
C GLN A 250 -16.27 -7.22 -29.40
N SER A 251 -15.13 -6.64 -29.78
CA SER A 251 -13.81 -7.09 -29.31
C SER A 251 -13.52 -6.71 -27.84
N ALA A 252 -14.21 -5.71 -27.30
CA ALA A 252 -14.06 -5.28 -25.91
C ALA A 252 -14.95 -6.07 -24.94
N GLU A 253 -16.07 -6.64 -25.40
CA GLU A 253 -16.95 -7.51 -24.60
C GLU A 253 -16.48 -8.97 -24.53
N SER A 254 -15.52 -9.39 -25.34
CA SER A 254 -15.01 -10.78 -25.36
C SER A 254 -13.78 -11.03 -24.46
N HIS A 255 -13.48 -10.12 -23.53
CA HIS A 255 -12.35 -10.21 -22.60
C HIS A 255 -12.78 -10.04 -21.14
#